data_AF-A0A2P6S2E6-F1
#
_entry.id   AF-A0A2P6S2E6-F1
#
_cell.length_a   1.000
_cell.length_b   1.000
_cell.length_c   1.000
_cell.angle_alpha   90.00
_cell.angle_beta   90.00
_cell.angle_gamma   90.00
#
_symmetry.space_group_name_H-M   'P 1'
#
loop_
_entity.id
_entity.type
_entity.pdbx_description
1 polymer ?
#
loop_
_entity_poly.entity_id
_entity_poly.type
_entity_poly.pdbx_seq_one_letter_code
_entity_poly.pdbx_strand_id
1 'polypeptide(L)'
;MCRGVEEEVISVKASKGFVCCELCSSRASLYCLADDAYLCRKCDQSVHGANCLALRHVRCLLCKTCQNLTQRYVIGISVELLLRGTRPPHPPTGTHVR
;
A
#
# COMPACT_ATOMS: atom_id res chain seq x y z
N MET A 1 0.78 -6.49 17.58
CA MET A 1 1.93 -7.13 16.92
C MET A 1 1.41 -8.06 15.83
N CYS A 2 2.09 -8.14 14.68
CA CYS A 2 1.69 -8.94 13.52
C CYS A 2 1.68 -10.44 13.91
N ARG A 3 0.50 -11.05 14.05
CA ARG A 3 0.37 -12.50 14.25
C ARG A 3 0.17 -13.16 12.89
N GLY A 4 0.95 -14.20 12.63
CA GLY A 4 0.99 -14.93 11.37
C GLY A 4 -0.28 -15.75 11.10
N VAL A 5 -0.44 -16.06 9.82
CA VAL A 5 -1.03 -17.30 9.34
C VAL A 5 -0.04 -17.82 8.30
N GLU A 6 0.44 -19.04 8.49
CA GLU A 6 1.37 -19.75 7.61
C GLU A 6 0.61 -20.60 6.56
N GLU A 7 1.40 -21.13 5.62
CA GLU A 7 1.13 -22.10 4.55
C GLU A 7 0.41 -21.60 3.27
N GLU A 8 0.86 -21.90 2.04
CA GLU A 8 2.13 -22.30 1.41
C GLU A 8 1.82 -22.28 -0.10
N VAL A 9 2.60 -21.58 -0.95
CA VAL A 9 3.10 -22.05 -2.27
C VAL A 9 4.30 -21.17 -2.65
N ILE A 10 5.42 -21.83 -2.95
CA ILE A 10 6.80 -21.35 -3.14
C ILE A 10 6.89 -20.58 -4.48
N SER A 11 7.50 -19.40 -4.56
CA SER A 11 8.89 -19.19 -5.05
C SER A 11 8.86 -17.81 -5.71
N VAL A 12 9.58 -16.78 -5.28
CA VAL A 12 11.03 -16.61 -5.39
C VAL A 12 11.49 -15.77 -4.20
N LYS A 13 12.69 -16.06 -3.68
CA LYS A 13 13.37 -15.28 -2.64
C LYS A 13 13.41 -13.79 -3.01
N ALA A 14 12.51 -12.97 -2.46
CA ALA A 14 12.68 -11.54 -2.52
C ALA A 14 13.75 -11.16 -1.49
N SER A 15 14.99 -11.02 -1.94
CA SER A 15 15.95 -10.07 -1.38
C SER A 15 15.15 -8.86 -0.85
N LYS A 16 15.29 -8.55 0.44
CA LYS A 16 14.45 -7.60 1.20
C LYS A 16 14.57 -6.17 0.66
N GLY A 17 14.06 -5.96 -0.55
CA GLY A 17 13.99 -4.72 -1.27
C GLY A 17 12.80 -3.96 -0.75
N PHE A 18 13.01 -2.68 -0.49
CA PHE A 18 11.90 -1.83 -0.13
C PHE A 18 11.17 -1.35 -1.37
N VAL A 19 9.85 -1.21 -1.30
CA VAL A 19 9.09 -0.57 -2.38
C VAL A 19 9.35 0.94 -2.33
N CYS A 20 9.63 1.51 -3.50
CA CYS A 20 9.88 2.94 -3.69
C CYS A 20 8.59 3.68 -4.05
N CYS A 21 8.54 4.95 -3.69
CA CYS A 21 7.50 5.89 -4.06
C CYS A 21 7.65 6.24 -5.53
N GLU A 22 6.59 6.11 -6.31
CA GLU A 22 6.64 6.30 -7.76
C GLU A 22 6.90 7.75 -8.17
N LEU A 23 6.61 8.73 -7.29
CA LEU A 23 6.82 10.14 -7.58
C LEU A 23 8.20 10.69 -7.19
N CYS A 24 8.87 10.07 -6.22
CA CYS A 24 10.12 10.64 -5.67
C CYS A 24 11.18 9.60 -5.31
N SER A 25 10.96 8.32 -5.65
CA SER A 25 11.85 7.19 -5.39
C SER A 25 12.24 6.95 -3.93
N SER A 26 11.68 7.70 -2.97
CA SER A 26 11.87 7.47 -1.54
C SER A 26 11.09 6.24 -1.05
N ARG A 27 11.27 5.82 0.20
CA ARG A 27 10.59 4.64 0.73
C ARG A 27 9.05 4.81 0.75
N ALA A 28 8.32 3.93 0.05
CA ALA A 28 6.86 3.93 0.06
C ALA A 28 6.32 3.50 1.43
N SER A 29 5.21 4.12 1.81
CA SER A 29 4.54 3.89 3.11
C SER A 29 3.08 3.49 2.95
N LEU A 30 2.48 3.75 1.79
CA LEU A 30 1.11 3.41 1.47
C LEU A 30 0.96 3.09 -0.03
N TYR A 31 -0.12 2.40 -0.34
CA TYR A 31 -0.52 2.03 -1.70
C TYR A 31 -1.93 2.57 -1.93
N CYS A 32 -2.11 3.30 -3.02
CA CYS A 32 -3.41 3.83 -3.43
C CYS A 32 -4.11 2.79 -4.32
N LEU A 33 -5.32 2.38 -3.91
CA LEU A 33 -6.11 1.41 -4.68
C LEU A 33 -6.69 2.00 -5.96
N ALA A 34 -7.01 3.29 -5.95
CA ALA A 34 -7.64 3.95 -7.08
C ALA A 34 -6.63 4.24 -8.20
N ASP A 35 -5.42 4.65 -7.82
CA ASP A 35 -4.35 5.02 -8.76
C ASP A 35 -3.35 3.89 -9.02
N ASP A 36 -3.53 2.73 -8.36
CA ASP A 36 -2.61 1.59 -8.41
C ASP A 36 -1.14 1.93 -8.07
N ALA A 37 -0.94 2.92 -7.20
CA ALA A 37 0.37 3.56 -7.01
C ALA A 37 0.92 3.43 -5.59
N TYR A 38 2.23 3.18 -5.47
CA TYR A 38 2.98 3.24 -4.22
C TYR A 38 3.49 4.65 -3.93
N LEU A 39 3.12 5.18 -2.76
CA LEU A 39 3.42 6.55 -2.37
C LEU A 39 4.08 6.63 -0.99
N CYS A 40 4.95 7.63 -0.83
CA CYS A 40 5.40 8.06 0.49
C CYS A 40 4.36 9.02 1.09
N ARG A 41 4.43 9.25 2.42
CA ARG A 41 3.48 10.13 3.13
C ARG A 41 3.44 11.56 2.58
N LYS A 42 4.58 12.11 2.12
CA LYS A 42 4.64 13.47 1.56
C LYS A 42 3.92 13.54 0.21
N CYS A 43 4.21 12.59 -0.67
CA CYS A 43 3.58 12.48 -1.99
C CYS A 43 2.09 12.19 -1.88
N ASP A 44 1.69 11.32 -0.94
CA ASP A 44 0.29 11.06 -0.61
C ASP A 44 -0.46 12.34 -0.23
N GLN A 45 0.11 13.15 0.66
CA GLN A 45 -0.52 14.43 1.03
C GLN A 45 -0.58 15.40 -0.15
N SER A 46 0.43 15.43 -1.00
CA SER A 46 0.44 16.29 -2.19
C SER A 46 -0.61 15.88 -3.22
N VAL A 47 -0.82 14.57 -3.44
CA VAL A 47 -1.78 14.05 -4.44
C VAL A 47 -3.19 14.05 -3.87
N HIS A 48 -3.37 13.42 -2.71
CA HIS A 48 -4.69 13.21 -2.11
C HIS A 48 -5.16 14.37 -1.27
N GLY A 49 -4.28 15.30 -0.86
CA GLY A 49 -4.66 16.54 -0.17
C GLY A 49 -4.98 17.71 -1.11
N ALA A 50 -4.62 17.62 -2.40
CA ALA A 50 -4.82 18.72 -3.35
C ALA A 50 -6.28 18.90 -3.81
N ASN A 51 -7.10 17.86 -3.76
CA ASN A 51 -8.49 17.92 -4.23
C ASN A 51 -9.41 16.96 -3.45
N CYS A 52 -10.65 17.40 -3.21
CA CYS A 52 -11.73 16.64 -2.58
C CYS A 52 -12.06 15.31 -3.26
N LEU A 53 -11.78 15.17 -4.56
CA LEU A 53 -11.94 13.89 -5.27
C LEU A 53 -10.88 12.87 -4.87
N ALA A 54 -9.60 13.28 -4.89
CA ALA A 54 -8.48 12.44 -4.50
C ALA A 54 -8.51 12.10 -3.01
N LEU A 55 -9.08 12.99 -2.18
CA LEU A 55 -9.35 12.70 -0.77
C LEU A 55 -10.15 11.40 -0.58
N ARG A 56 -11.05 11.07 -1.50
CA ARG A 56 -11.90 9.88 -1.34
C ARG A 56 -11.19 8.56 -1.66
N HIS A 57 -9.95 8.61 -2.18
CA HIS A 57 -9.19 7.42 -2.52
C HIS A 57 -8.85 6.61 -1.27
N VAL A 58 -9.16 5.32 -1.31
CA VAL A 58 -8.80 4.35 -0.28
C VAL A 58 -7.33 4.00 -0.45
N ARG A 59 -6.55 4.19 0.61
CA ARG A 59 -5.12 3.90 0.65
C ARG A 59 -4.82 2.86 1.70
N CYS A 60 -4.07 1.83 1.35
CA CYS A 60 -3.62 0.79 2.26
C CYS A 60 -2.24 1.14 2.81
N LEU A 61 -2.03 1.05 4.13
CA LEU A 61 -0.71 1.27 4.74
C LEU A 61 0.18 0.05 4.55
N LEU A 62 1.45 0.29 4.25
CA LEU A 62 2.47 -0.74 4.21
C LEU A 62 3.07 -0.96 5.61
N CYS A 63 3.46 -2.20 5.89
CA CYS A 63 4.17 -2.53 7.12
C CYS A 63 5.56 -1.86 7.12
N LYS A 64 5.92 -1.18 8.22
CA LYS A 64 7.23 -0.52 8.34
C LYS A 64 8.41 -1.50 8.32
N THR A 65 8.19 -2.77 8.67
CA THR A 65 9.26 -3.76 8.80
C THR A 65 9.43 -4.63 7.54
N CYS A 66 8.31 -5.07 6.95
CA CYS A 66 8.33 -5.98 5.79
C CYS A 66 7.70 -5.40 4.52
N GLN A 67 7.16 -4.17 4.56
CA GLN A 67 6.51 -3.49 3.44
C GLN A 67 5.42 -4.26 2.69
N ASN A 68 4.88 -5.30 3.32
CA ASN A 68 3.63 -5.90 2.88
C ASN A 68 2.44 -4.97 3.17
N LEU A 69 1.40 -5.10 2.36
CA LEU A 69 0.13 -4.42 2.56
C LEU A 69 -0.51 -4.90 3.85
N THR A 70 -1.07 -3.97 4.61
CA THR A 70 -1.69 -4.25 5.92
C THR A 70 -3.20 -4.09 5.84
N GLN A 71 -3.92 -4.49 6.89
CA GLN A 71 -5.36 -4.25 7.01
C GLN A 71 -5.70 -2.83 7.52
N ARG A 72 -4.73 -1.90 7.48
CA ARG A 72 -4.92 -0.50 7.86
C ARG A 72 -5.14 0.33 6.61
N TYR A 73 -6.29 0.98 6.55
CA TYR A 73 -6.68 1.80 5.42
C TYR A 73 -6.84 3.26 5.85
N VAL A 74 -6.61 4.17 4.91
CA VAL A 74 -6.81 5.61 5.07
C VAL A 74 -7.75 6.09 3.98
N ILE A 75 -8.76 6.86 4.37
CA ILE A 75 -9.65 7.59 3.47
C ILE A 75 -9.56 9.07 3.88
N GLY A 76 -9.43 9.98 2.92
CA GLY A 76 -9.20 11.40 3.19
C GLY A 76 -7.82 11.71 3.78
N ILE A 77 -7.66 12.87 4.40
CA ILE A 77 -6.37 13.30 4.96
C ILE A 77 -6.01 12.50 6.21
N SER A 78 -7.03 11.98 6.94
CA SER A 78 -6.82 11.48 8.30
C SER A 78 -7.74 10.34 8.77
N VAL A 79 -8.70 9.84 7.99
CA VAL A 79 -9.60 8.77 8.49
C VAL A 79 -8.89 7.43 8.37
N GLU A 80 -8.27 6.97 9.47
CA GLU A 80 -7.68 5.63 9.54
C GLU A 80 -8.75 4.60 9.95
N LEU A 81 -9.06 3.67 9.06
CA LEU A 81 -9.98 2.56 9.28
C LEU A 81 -9.19 1.26 9.38
N LEU A 82 -9.41 0.53 10.48
CA LEU A 82 -8.92 -0.84 10.63
C LEU A 82 -10.05 -1.80 10.27
N LEU A 83 -10.02 -2.39 9.07
CA LEU A 83 -11.00 -3.38 8.67
C LEU A 83 -10.55 -4.76 9.19
N ARG A 84 -11.07 -5.17 10.35
CA ARG A 84 -10.79 -6.50 10.91
C ARG A 84 -11.44 -7.57 10.03
N GLY A 85 -10.64 -8.53 9.55
CA GLY A 85 -11.13 -9.74 8.86
C GLY A 85 -11.14 -9.70 7.32
N THR A 86 -10.74 -8.60 6.68
CA THR A 86 -10.60 -8.54 5.21
C THR A 86 -9.16 -8.85 4.81
N ARG A 87 -8.93 -9.70 3.80
CA ARG A 87 -7.56 -9.88 3.27
C ARG A 87 -7.09 -8.54 2.72
N PRO A 88 -5.86 -8.09 3.01
CA PRO A 88 -5.34 -6.88 2.39
C PRO A 88 -5.39 -7.04 0.86
N PRO A 89 -5.65 -5.94 0.12
CA PRO A 89 -5.61 -5.98 -1.34
C PRO A 89 -4.24 -6.50 -1.77
N HIS A 90 -4.21 -7.34 -2.80
CA HIS A 90 -2.98 -7.69 -3.50
C HIS A 90 -2.68 -6.59 -4.51
N PRO A 91 -1.43 -6.10 -4.63
CA PRO A 91 -1.08 -5.28 -5.77
C PRO A 91 -1.25 -6.12 -7.04
N PRO A 92 -1.59 -5.53 -8.19
CA PRO A 92 -1.62 -6.29 -9.42
C PRO A 92 -0.22 -6.83 -9.67
N THR A 93 -0.09 -8.14 -9.57
CA THR A 93 1.10 -8.84 -10.04
C THR A 93 1.12 -8.67 -11.55
N GLY A 94 1.86 -7.66 -12.02
CA GLY A 94 2.01 -7.37 -13.42
C GLY A 94 2.49 -8.60 -14.19
N THR A 95 1.57 -9.22 -14.92
CA THR A 95 1.90 -9.98 -16.13
C THR A 95 0.91 -9.56 -17.19
N HIS A 96 1.02 -8.30 -17.61
CA HIS A 96 0.39 -7.87 -18.86
C HIS A 96 1.35 -8.29 -19.99
N VAL A 97 1.25 -9.54 -20.42
CA VAL A 97 1.80 -9.96 -21.71
C VAL A 97 0.86 -9.45 -22.80
N ARG A 98 1.35 -8.56 -23.64
CA ARG A 98 0.71 -8.24 -24.91
C ARG A 98 1.77 -7.93 -25.95
#